data_AF-A0A7J4VHF9-F1
#
_entry.id   AF-A0A7J4VHF9-F1
#
_cell.length_a   1.000
_cell.length_b   1.000
_cell.length_c   1.000
_cell.angle_alpha   90.00
_cell.angle_beta   90.00
_cell.angle_gamma   90.00
#
_symmetry.space_group_name_H-M   'P 1'
#
loop_
_entity.id
_entity.type
_entity.pdbx_description
1 polymer ?
#
loop_
_entity_poly.entity_id
_entity_poly.type
_entity_poly.pdbx_seq_one_letter_code
_entity_poly.pdbx_strand_id
1 'polypeptide(L)' 'MNKRLLTALREIASYSGRIGRLYWFRQALMRELAVMGYVEQWLPPSVAERPRMKQRPWRITDAGRVALIQANTEGHGE' A
#
# COMPACT_ATOMS: atom_id res chain seq x y z
N MET A 1 -2.77 11.50 -10.26
CA MET A 1 -1.81 10.50 -9.75
C MET A 1 -1.15 9.76 -10.91
N ASN A 2 0.18 9.56 -10.90
CA ASN A 2 0.88 8.88 -12.00
C ASN A 2 0.39 7.43 -12.18
N LYS A 3 0.26 6.95 -13.43
CA LYS A 3 -0.26 5.60 -13.75
C LYS A 3 0.52 4.48 -13.02
N ARG A 4 1.84 4.64 -12.85
CA ARG A 4 2.70 3.72 -12.10
C ARG A 4 2.36 3.67 -10.60
N LEU A 5 2.09 4.81 -9.98
CA LEU A 5 1.71 4.91 -8.57
C LEU A 5 0.31 4.35 -8.34
N LEU A 6 -0.63 4.62 -9.23
CA LEU A 6 -1.97 4.04 -9.18
C LEU A 6 -1.94 2.50 -9.32
N THR A 7 -1.11 1.96 -10.22
CA THR A 7 -0.91 0.50 -10.32
C THR A 7 -0.33 -0.07 -9.04
N ALA A 8 0.67 0.58 -8.44
CA ALA A 8 1.26 0.13 -7.19
C ALA A 8 0.25 0.18 -6.02
N LEU A 9 -0.59 1.23 -5.98
CA LEU A 9 -1.66 1.39 -5.00
C LEU A 9 -2.76 0.31 -5.15
N ARG A 10 -3.14 -0.03 -6.39
CA ARG A 10 -4.04 -1.16 -6.69
C ARG A 10 -3.45 -2.50 -6.21
N GLU A 11 -2.16 -2.70 -6.48
CA GLU A 11 -1.46 -3.93 -6.11
C GLU A 11 -1.47 -4.12 -4.59
N ILE A 12 -1.04 -3.12 -3.81
CA ILE A 12 -1.06 -3.20 -2.34
C ILE A 12 -2.49 -3.30 -1.77
N ALA A 13 -3.48 -2.64 -2.37
CA ALA A 13 -4.88 -2.78 -1.95
C ALA A 13 -5.38 -4.22 -2.07
N SER A 14 -5.02 -4.91 -3.16
CA SER A 14 -5.35 -6.33 -3.38
C SER A 14 -4.68 -7.25 -2.34
N TYR A 15 -3.50 -6.88 -1.84
CA TYR A 15 -2.82 -7.60 -0.76
C TYR A 15 -3.40 -7.29 0.62
N SER A 16 -3.78 -6.03 0.89
CA SER A 16 -4.27 -5.59 2.19
C SER A 16 -5.64 -6.16 2.57
N GLY A 17 -6.42 -6.68 1.62
CA GLY A 17 -7.69 -7.35 1.88
C GLY A 17 -7.55 -8.81 2.35
N ARG A 18 -6.36 -9.42 2.22
CA ARG A 18 -6.12 -10.81 2.63
C ARG A 18 -5.34 -10.84 3.94
N ILE A 19 -6.02 -11.26 5.02
CA ILE A 19 -5.41 -11.45 6.34
C ILE A 19 -4.14 -12.32 6.17
N GLY A 20 -3.00 -11.80 6.65
CA GLY A 20 -1.72 -12.52 6.63
C GLY A 20 -0.82 -12.29 5.41
N ARG A 21 -1.22 -11.52 4.39
CA ARG A 21 -0.33 -11.16 3.27
C ARG A 21 0.40 -9.85 3.51
N LEU A 22 1.69 -9.96 3.78
CA LEU A 22 2.62 -8.84 3.92
C LEU A 22 3.15 -8.42 2.55
N TYR A 23 3.11 -7.13 2.25
CA TYR A 23 3.59 -6.58 0.98
C TYR A 23 4.97 -5.95 1.15
N TRP A 24 5.96 -6.45 0.40
CA TRP A 24 7.38 -6.06 0.53
C TRP A 24 7.96 -5.42 -0.74
N PHE A 25 7.20 -5.44 -1.83
CA PHE A 25 7.68 -5.11 -3.17
C PHE A 25 7.64 -3.60 -3.45
N ARG A 26 8.19 -3.20 -4.61
CA ARG A 26 8.10 -1.83 -5.16
C ARG A 26 8.47 -0.71 -4.16
N GLN A 27 9.55 -0.92 -3.40
CA GLN A 27 10.02 -0.03 -2.32
C GLN A 27 10.05 1.46 -2.69
N ALA A 28 10.54 1.81 -3.89
CA ALA A 28 10.59 3.20 -4.36
C ALA A 28 9.19 3.81 -4.50
N LEU A 29 8.27 3.09 -5.18
CA LEU A 29 6.89 3.55 -5.37
C LEU A 29 6.11 3.58 -4.05
N MET A 30 6.36 2.62 -3.15
CA MET A 30 5.74 2.62 -1.83
C MET A 30 6.21 3.79 -0.98
N ARG A 31 7.48 4.20 -1.07
CA ARG A 31 7.96 5.42 -0.41
C ARG A 31 7.25 6.66 -0.96
N GLU A 32 7.07 6.77 -2.27
CA GLU A 32 6.31 7.89 -2.85
C GLU A 32 4.84 7.90 -2.38
N LEU A 33 4.19 6.73 -2.40
CA LEU A 33 2.83 6.59 -1.86
C LEU A 33 2.76 6.91 -0.35
N ALA A 34 3.82 6.63 0.41
CA ALA A 34 3.88 6.91 1.83
C ALA A 34 4.08 8.39 2.13
N VAL A 35 4.88 9.09 1.31
CA VAL A 35 4.99 10.56 1.36
C VAL A 35 3.63 11.21 1.11
N MET A 36 2.80 10.63 0.23
CA MET A 36 1.42 11.08 0.00
C MET A 36 0.41 10.61 1.06
N GLY A 37 0.82 9.81 2.04
CA GLY A 37 -0.05 9.29 3.10
C GLY A 37 -0.99 8.15 2.65
N TYR A 38 -0.79 7.57 1.46
CA TYR A 38 -1.63 6.48 0.92
C TYR A 38 -1.22 5.09 1.40
N VAL A 39 0.04 4.92 1.81
CA VAL A 39 0.54 3.67 2.39
C VAL A 39 1.44 3.99 3.59
N GLU A 40 1.58 3.03 4.48
CA GLU A 40 2.46 3.14 5.65
C GLU A 40 3.22 1.83 5.88
N GLN A 41 4.33 1.91 6.62
CA GLN A 41 5.02 0.72 7.09
C GLN A 41 4.34 0.22 8.36
N TRP A 42 3.77 -0.97 8.30
CA TRP A 42 3.09 -1.59 9.43
C TRP A 42 4.04 -2.57 10.12
N LEU A 43 3.95 -2.69 11.45
CA LEU A 43 4.68 -3.69 12.23
C LEU A 43 3.67 -4.77 12.70
N PRO A 44 3.58 -5.93 12.02
CA PRO A 44 2.77 -7.04 12.50
C PRO A 44 3.32 -7.55 13.84
N PRO A 45 2.46 -8.03 14.75
CA PRO A 45 2.91 -8.64 16.01
C PRO A 45 3.91 -9.78 15.75
N SER A 46 3.69 -10.63 14.74
CA SER A 46 4.62 -11.71 14.37
C SER A 46 6.00 -11.24 13.87
N VAL A 47 6.14 -9.96 13.46
CA VAL A 47 7.43 -9.36 13.06
C VAL A 47 8.09 -8.66 14.25
N ALA A 48 7.32 -8.10 15.19
CA ALA A 48 7.84 -7.58 16.45
C ALA A 48 8.58 -8.66 17.26
N GLU A 49 8.11 -9.90 17.19
CA GLU A 49 8.75 -11.07 17.79
C GLU A 49 10.02 -11.54 17.05
N ARG A 50 10.28 -11.02 15.83
CA ARG A 50 11.43 -11.38 14.99
C ARG A 50 12.26 -10.15 14.61
N PRO A 51 13.09 -9.63 15.54
CA PRO A 51 13.92 -8.42 15.32
C PRO A 51 14.95 -8.56 14.18
N ARG A 52 15.14 -9.76 13.62
CA ARG A 52 16.00 -10.00 12.44
C ARG A 52 15.41 -9.50 11.12
N MET A 53 14.12 -9.16 11.04
CA MET A 53 13.54 -8.59 9.83
C MET A 53 13.90 -7.11 9.70
N LYS A 54 14.88 -6.82 8.83
CA LYS A 54 15.37 -5.46 8.56
C LYS A 54 14.40 -4.58 7.77
N GLN A 55 13.45 -5.18 7.07
CA GLN A 55 12.41 -4.46 6.34
C GLN A 55 11.09 -4.56 7.11
N ARG A 56 10.24 -3.53 7.00
CA ARG A 56 8.86 -3.57 7.46
C ARG A 56 7.92 -3.69 6.27
N PRO A 57 6.83 -4.46 6.38
CA PRO A 57 5.88 -4.60 5.31
C PRO A 57 5.09 -3.31 5.14
N TRP A 58 4.70 -3.03 3.90
CA TRP A 58 3.81 -1.93 3.57
C TRP A 58 2.36 -2.34 3.76
N ARG A 59 1.54 -1.39 4.18
CA ARG A 59 0.09 -1.51 4.31
C ARG A 59 -0.57 -0.27 3.69
N ILE A 60 -1.72 -0.46 3.04
CA ILE A 60 -2.53 0.66 2.55
C ILE A 60 -3.24 1.35 3.73
N THR A 61 -3.20 2.68 3.76
CA THR A 61 -3.92 3.50 4.75
C THR A 61 -5.39 3.65 4.33
N ASP A 62 -6.20 4.23 5.21
CA ASP A 62 -7.57 4.62 4.85
C ASP A 62 -7.58 5.63 3.69
N ALA A 63 -6.72 6.66 3.76
CA ALA A 63 -6.55 7.65 2.70
C ALA A 63 -6.15 7.02 1.36
N GLY A 64 -5.28 5.99 1.37
CA GLY A 64 -4.93 5.26 0.14
C GLY A 64 -6.10 4.47 -0.46
N ARG A 65 -6.99 3.93 0.38
CA ARG A 65 -8.21 3.26 -0.09
C ARG A 65 -9.18 4.26 -0.70
N VAL A 66 -9.38 5.42 -0.06
CA VAL A 66 -10.22 6.50 -0.58
C VAL A 66 -9.68 7.01 -1.92
N ALA A 67 -8.39 7.31 -2.00
CA ALA A 67 -7.73 7.74 -3.24
C ALA A 67 -7.88 6.70 -4.36
N LEU A 68 -7.83 5.41 -4.02
CA LEU A 68 -8.07 4.35 -4.99
C LEU A 68 -9.52 4.32 -5.48
N ILE A 69 -10.50 4.49 -4.58
CA ILE A 69 -11.93 4.52 -4.94
C ILE A 69 -12.20 5.71 -5.87
N GLN A 70 -11.72 6.90 -5.50
CA GLN A 70 -11.85 8.11 -6.31
C GLN A 70 -11.25 7.91 -7.72
N ALA A 71 -10.03 7.34 -7.80
CA ALA A 71 -9.39 7.07 -9.07
C ALA A 71 -10.11 6.01 -9.94
N ASN A 72 -10.91 5.11 -9.36
CA ASN A 72 -11.76 4.18 -10.15
C ASN A 72 -13.09 4.83 -10.55
N THR A 73 -13.65 5.72 -9.72
CA THR A 73 -14.85 6.51 -10.02
C THR A 73 -14.60 7.50 -11.16
N GLU A 74 -13.48 8.21 -11.14
CA GLU A 74 -13.11 9.18 -12.19
C GLU A 74 -12.75 8.54 -13.53
N GLY A 75 -12.51 7.22 -13.57
CA GLY A 75 -12.26 6.46 -14.79
C GLY A 75 -13.52 5.83 -15.42
N HIS A 76 -14.71 6.05 -14.84
CA HIS A 76 -15.99 5.51 -15.32
C HIS A 76 -16.95 6.66 -15.65
N GLY A 77 -16.46 7.61 -16.45
CA GLY A 77 -17.18 8.78 -16.93
C GLY A 77 -16.78 9.15 -18.35
N GLU A 78 -16.62 8.14 -19.21
CA GLU A 78 -16.50 8.29 -20.66
C GLU A 78 -17.49 7.35 -21.36
#